data_AF-X1UYD3-F1
#
_entry.id   AF-X1UYD3-F1
#
_cell.length_a   1.000
_cell.length_b   1.000
_cell.length_c   1.000
_cell.angle_alpha   90.00
_cell.angle_beta   90.00
_cell.angle_gamma   90.00
#
_symmetry.space_group_name_H-M   'P 1'
#
loop_
_entity.id
_entity.type
_entity.pdbx_description
1 polymer ?
#
loop_
_entity_poly.entity_id
_entity_poly.type
_entity_poly.pdbx_seq_one_letter_code
_entity_poly.pdbx_strand_id
1 'polypeptide(L)'
;IVAVDVALGNAATVTVTAIDAGGVEWVSFWVYPDEYPAGWDDGWPVAGINTFGDEATLTFTPGWTGTYTVQAWACDNLGNRTPHATPLEATFVVS
;
A
#
# COMPACT_ATOMS: atom_id res chain seq x y z
N ILE A 1 3.83 -4.02 -8.51
CA ILE A 1 2.50 -4.32 -7.94
C ILE A 1 1.63 -4.85 -9.08
N VAL A 2 0.95 -5.99 -8.89
CA VAL A 2 0.05 -6.58 -9.89
C VAL A 2 -1.36 -6.03 -9.63
N ALA A 3 -2.01 -5.48 -10.66
CA ALA A 3 -3.40 -5.02 -10.56
C ALA A 3 -4.35 -6.22 -10.53
N VAL A 4 -5.25 -6.28 -9.55
CA VAL A 4 -6.23 -7.36 -9.36
C VAL A 4 -7.61 -6.71 -9.26
N ASP A 5 -8.60 -7.21 -10.02
CA ASP A 5 -9.99 -6.81 -9.82
C ASP A 5 -10.49 -7.37 -8.48
N VAL A 6 -10.92 -6.49 -7.59
CA VAL A 6 -11.38 -6.84 -6.24
C VAL A 6 -12.89 -6.63 -6.15
N ALA A 7 -13.65 -7.64 -5.73
CA ALA A 7 -15.07 -7.47 -5.48
C ALA A 7 -15.33 -6.78 -4.13
N LEU A 8 -16.28 -5.85 -4.08
CA LEU A 8 -16.69 -5.19 -2.83
C LEU A 8 -17.05 -6.22 -1.73
N GLY A 9 -16.57 -5.97 -0.50
CA GLY A 9 -16.85 -6.82 0.65
C GLY A 9 -16.01 -8.10 0.71
N ASN A 10 -15.24 -8.41 -0.33
CA ASN A 10 -14.22 -9.45 -0.29
C ASN A 10 -12.89 -8.88 0.19
N ALA A 11 -12.11 -9.70 0.89
CA ALA A 11 -10.78 -9.30 1.31
C ALA A 11 -9.86 -9.14 0.08
N ALA A 12 -9.20 -7.99 -0.01
CA ALA A 12 -8.11 -7.70 -0.92
C ALA A 12 -6.78 -7.97 -0.21
N THR A 13 -5.90 -8.73 -0.86
CA THR A 13 -4.53 -8.91 -0.38
C THR A 13 -3.57 -8.13 -1.28
N VAL A 14 -2.81 -7.24 -0.68
CA VAL A 14 -1.75 -6.47 -1.32
C VAL A 14 -0.42 -6.93 -0.73
N THR A 15 0.49 -7.34 -1.61
CA THR A 15 1.87 -7.69 -1.26
C THR A 15 2.82 -6.69 -1.90
N VAL A 16 3.73 -6.16 -1.08
CA VAL A 16 4.83 -5.30 -1.49
C VAL A 16 6.14 -6.00 -1.14
N THR A 17 7.04 -6.09 -2.11
CA THR A 17 8.38 -6.66 -1.95
C THR A 17 9.41 -5.59 -2.32
N ALA A 18 10.38 -5.36 -1.44
CA ALA A 18 11.56 -4.56 -1.72
C ALA A 18 12.75 -5.47 -2.01
N ILE A 19 13.60 -5.07 -2.96
CA ILE A 19 14.78 -5.84 -3.35
C ILE A 19 15.98 -4.92 -3.25
N ASP A 20 16.91 -5.24 -2.35
CA ASP A 20 18.20 -4.58 -2.22
C ASP A 20 19.30 -5.61 -1.95
N ALA A 21 20.42 -5.50 -2.67
CA ALA A 21 21.53 -6.46 -2.54
C ALA A 21 22.30 -6.35 -1.20
N GLY A 22 22.25 -5.17 -0.56
CA GLY A 22 22.76 -4.91 0.79
C GLY A 22 21.75 -5.22 1.90
N GLY A 23 20.55 -5.68 1.54
CA GLY A 23 19.48 -6.05 2.44
C GLY A 23 18.55 -4.89 2.79
N VAL A 24 17.29 -5.25 3.04
CA VAL A 24 16.22 -4.32 3.38
C VAL A 24 16.09 -4.22 4.90
N GLU A 25 16.03 -2.99 5.42
CA GLU A 25 15.79 -2.72 6.85
C GLU A 25 14.29 -2.71 7.15
N TRP A 26 13.51 -2.01 6.33
CA TRP A 26 12.05 -1.97 6.48
C TRP A 26 11.32 -1.67 5.17
N VAL A 27 10.07 -2.11 5.11
CA VAL A 27 9.09 -1.77 4.09
C VAL A 27 7.83 -1.22 4.76
N SER A 28 7.29 -0.15 4.18
CA SER A 28 6.04 0.49 4.58
C SER A 28 5.15 0.62 3.37
N PHE A 29 3.85 0.35 3.54
CA PHE A 29 2.89 0.78 2.54
C PHE A 29 1.53 1.10 3.14
N TRP A 30 0.82 1.97 2.44
CA TRP A 30 -0.49 2.49 2.80
C TRP A 30 -1.42 2.39 1.60
N VAL A 31 -2.71 2.15 1.85
CA VAL A 31 -3.76 2.04 0.86
C VAL A 31 -4.72 3.21 1.05
N TYR A 32 -4.96 3.96 -0.01
CA TYR A 32 -5.87 5.10 -0.06
C TYR A 32 -6.95 4.82 -1.11
N PRO A 33 -8.23 5.12 -0.86
CA PRO A 33 -9.17 5.34 -1.95
C PRO A 33 -8.82 6.64 -2.69
N ASP A 34 -9.07 6.69 -3.99
CA ASP A 34 -8.96 7.94 -4.75
C ASP A 34 -10.10 8.92 -4.40
N GLU A 35 -11.24 8.39 -3.94
CA GLU A 35 -12.38 9.17 -3.48
C GLU A 35 -12.93 8.60 -2.17
N TYR A 36 -13.00 9.46 -1.14
CA TYR A 36 -13.60 9.10 0.14
C TYR A 36 -15.12 9.29 0.09
N PRO A 37 -15.90 8.39 0.72
CA PRO A 37 -17.33 8.60 0.89
C PRO A 37 -17.59 9.89 1.67
N ALA A 38 -18.72 10.55 1.37
CA ALA A 38 -19.10 11.76 2.07
C ALA A 38 -19.14 11.56 3.60
N GLY A 39 -18.48 12.47 4.33
CA GLY A 39 -18.40 12.43 5.80
C GLY A 39 -17.20 11.64 6.36
N TRP A 40 -16.33 11.12 5.51
CA TRP A 40 -15.02 10.60 5.92
C TRP A 40 -13.94 11.70 5.87
N ASP A 41 -12.95 11.59 6.75
CA ASP A 41 -11.77 12.44 6.72
C ASP A 41 -10.89 12.06 5.52
N ASP A 42 -10.85 12.95 4.53
CA ASP A 42 -10.02 12.81 3.34
C ASP A 42 -8.52 12.82 3.70
N GLY A 43 -7.72 12.03 2.98
CA GLY A 43 -6.27 11.96 3.10
C GLY A 43 -5.70 10.95 4.10
N TRP A 44 -6.53 10.16 4.80
CA TRP A 44 -6.05 9.10 5.70
C TRP A 44 -6.13 7.71 5.07
N PRO A 45 -5.05 6.90 5.11
CA PRO A 45 -5.08 5.58 4.53
C PRO A 45 -6.13 4.70 5.21
N VAL A 46 -6.87 3.94 4.42
CA VAL A 46 -7.88 2.99 4.91
C VAL A 46 -7.24 1.69 5.42
N ALA A 47 -5.99 1.43 5.02
CA ALA A 47 -5.21 0.30 5.50
C ALA A 47 -3.71 0.59 5.33
N GLY A 48 -2.86 -0.03 6.15
CA GLY A 48 -1.42 0.05 5.97
C GLY A 48 -0.66 -0.84 6.94
N ILE A 49 0.62 -1.06 6.63
CA ILE A 49 1.51 -1.89 7.43
C ILE A 49 2.95 -1.38 7.33
N ASN A 50 3.69 -1.55 8.41
CA ASN A 50 5.14 -1.40 8.45
C ASN A 50 5.74 -2.74 8.87
N THR A 51 6.80 -3.17 8.19
CA THR A 51 7.50 -4.42 8.48
C THR A 51 9.01 -4.20 8.49
N PHE A 52 9.73 -4.95 9.32
CA PHE A 52 11.20 -4.96 9.38
C PHE A 52 11.78 -6.14 8.58
N GLY A 53 11.26 -6.31 7.37
CA GLY A 53 11.67 -7.33 6.41
C GLY A 53 11.63 -6.76 5.00
N ASP A 54 11.97 -7.59 4.02
CA ASP A 54 11.95 -7.27 2.60
C ASP A 54 10.57 -7.44 1.95
N GLU A 55 9.63 -8.08 2.65
CA GLU A 55 8.26 -8.28 2.19
C GLU A 55 7.24 -7.87 3.25
N ALA A 56 6.17 -7.21 2.79
CA ALA A 56 5.01 -6.88 3.58
C ALA A 56 3.74 -7.34 2.84
N THR A 57 2.87 -8.06 3.54
CA THR A 57 1.56 -8.46 3.03
C THR A 57 0.47 -7.91 3.95
N LEU A 58 -0.50 -7.21 3.35
CA LEU A 58 -1.67 -6.67 4.03
C LEU A 58 -2.91 -7.27 3.41
N THR A 59 -3.81 -7.74 4.26
CA THR A 59 -5.16 -8.13 3.85
C THR A 59 -6.14 -7.15 4.46
N PHE A 60 -6.95 -6.51 3.62
CA PHE A 60 -7.98 -5.57 4.06
C PHE A 60 -9.25 -5.76 3.25
N THR A 61 -10.41 -5.44 3.82
CA THR A 61 -11.70 -5.54 3.12
C THR A 61 -12.17 -4.13 2.76
N PRO A 62 -12.26 -3.78 1.46
CA PRO A 62 -12.78 -2.47 1.05
C PRO A 62 -14.22 -2.26 1.54
N GLY A 63 -14.49 -1.07 2.07
CA GLY A 63 -15.83 -0.69 2.52
C GLY A 63 -16.72 -0.11 1.41
N TRP A 64 -16.15 0.25 0.26
CA TRP A 64 -16.85 0.85 -0.87
C TRP A 64 -16.14 0.55 -2.19
N THR A 65 -16.87 0.75 -3.30
CA THR A 65 -16.32 0.62 -4.66
C THR A 65 -15.49 1.85 -5.01
N GLY A 66 -14.53 1.70 -5.91
CA GLY A 66 -13.71 2.79 -6.41
C GLY A 66 -12.31 2.35 -6.76
N THR A 67 -11.50 3.29 -7.24
CA THR A 67 -10.07 3.09 -7.41
C THR A 67 -9.37 3.30 -6.08
N TYR A 68 -8.41 2.43 -5.80
CA TYR A 68 -7.53 2.53 -4.65
C TYR A 68 -6.08 2.65 -5.11
N THR A 69 -5.32 3.49 -4.43
CA THR A 69 -3.89 3.71 -4.63
C THR A 69 -3.11 3.12 -3.45
N VAL A 70 -2.17 2.23 -3.76
CA VAL A 70 -1.14 1.73 -2.84
C VAL A 70 0.08 2.62 -2.99
N GLN A 71 0.54 3.20 -1.89
CA GLN A 71 1.81 3.92 -1.80
C GLN A 71 2.80 3.11 -0.98
N ALA A 72 4.02 2.93 -1.47
CA ALA A 72 5.05 2.12 -0.82
C ALA A 72 6.39 2.87 -0.67
N TRP A 73 7.07 2.58 0.44
CA TRP A 73 8.41 3.05 0.79
C TRP A 73 9.24 1.90 1.33
N ALA A 74 10.54 1.97 1.12
CA ALA A 74 11.50 1.05 1.72
C ALA A 74 12.74 1.81 2.22
N CYS A 75 13.47 1.18 3.13
CA CYS A 75 14.80 1.59 3.54
C CYS A 75 15.73 0.38 3.52
N ASP A 76 16.95 0.56 3.04
CA ASP A 76 18.00 -0.44 3.14
C ASP A 76 18.73 -0.37 4.49
N ASN A 77 19.56 -1.36 4.77
CA ASN A 77 20.38 -1.40 6.01
C ASN A 77 21.47 -0.32 6.08
N LEU A 78 21.66 0.46 5.01
CA LEU A 78 22.60 1.58 4.94
C LEU A 78 21.89 2.93 5.18
N GLY A 79 20.57 2.93 5.36
CA GLY A 79 19.75 4.12 5.59
C GLY A 79 19.30 4.84 4.32
N ASN A 80 19.55 4.27 3.13
CA ASN A 80 18.99 4.78 1.88
C ASN A 80 17.51 4.44 1.85
N ARG A 81 16.67 5.45 1.61
CA ARG A 81 15.21 5.31 1.69
C ARG A 81 14.51 5.93 0.51
N THR A 82 13.35 5.38 0.17
CA THR A 82 12.38 6.04 -0.73
C THR A 82 12.00 7.40 -0.12
N PRO A 83 12.12 8.53 -0.85
CA PRO A 83 11.73 9.83 -0.30
C PRO A 83 10.24 9.87 0.03
N HIS A 84 9.88 10.49 1.16
CA HIS A 84 8.49 10.51 1.63
C HIS A 84 7.53 11.14 0.62
N ALA A 85 7.96 12.19 -0.08
CA ALA A 85 7.15 12.90 -1.07
C ALA A 85 7.02 12.16 -2.42
N THR A 86 7.74 11.06 -2.61
CA THR A 86 7.74 10.29 -3.87
C THR A 86 7.68 8.79 -3.58
N PRO A 87 6.57 8.28 -3.02
CA PRO A 87 6.35 6.84 -2.90
C PRO A 87 6.39 6.16 -4.27
N LEU A 88 6.61 4.84 -4.26
CA LEU A 88 6.22 4.02 -5.38
C LEU A 88 4.71 3.76 -5.30
N GLU A 89 4.00 4.02 -6.39
CA GLU A 89 2.54 3.90 -6.43
C GLU A 89 2.07 2.76 -7.34
N ALA A 90 0.92 2.18 -7.01
CA ALA A 90 0.12 1.39 -7.94
C ALA A 90 -1.36 1.43 -7.57
N THR A 91 -2.21 1.17 -8.55
CA THR A 91 -3.66 1.24 -8.38
C THR A 91 -4.35 -0.11 -8.63
N PHE A 92 -5.52 -0.28 -8.03
CA PHE A 92 -6.45 -1.37 -8.30
C PHE A 92 -7.90 -0.87 -8.17
N VAL A 93 -8.84 -1.58 -8.79
CA VAL A 93 -10.25 -1.20 -8.81
C VAL A 93 -11.06 -2.16 -7.94
N VAL A 94 -11.94 -1.61 -7.12
CA VAL A 94 -12.97 -2.33 -6.37
C VAL A 94 -14.33 -2.09 -7.02
N SER A 95 -15.00 -3.16 -7.44
CA SER A 95 -16.32 -3.14 -8.08
C SER A 95 -17.36 -4.01 -7.39
#